data_AF-B9TK72-F1
#
_entry.id   AF-B9TK72-F1
#
_cell.length_a   1.000
_cell.length_b   1.000
_cell.length_c   1.000
_cell.angle_alpha   90.00
_cell.angle_beta   90.00
_cell.angle_gamma   90.00
#
_symmetry.space_group_name_H-M   'P 1'
#
loop_
_entity.id
_entity.type
_entity.pdbx_description
1 polymer ?
#
loop_
_entity_poly.entity_id
_entity_poly.type
_entity_poly.pdbx_seq_one_letter_code
_entity_poly.pdbx_strand_id
1 'polypeptide(L)' 'MLSGVTQVKVQFLQAQTGVNLTSELGGDWVPRWPMARNNTKLPLAVQVDLDVDGIGTVTRIVGLANEQ' A
#
# COMPACT_ATOMS: atom_id res chain seq x y z
N MET A 1 20.22 -5.53 3.09
CA MET A 1 19.57 -4.82 4.21
C MET A 1 20.13 -3.42 4.24
N LEU A 2 19.28 -2.38 4.18
CA LEU A 2 19.72 -0.99 4.39
C LEU A 2 20.12 -0.85 5.86
N SER A 3 21.32 -0.33 6.13
CA SER A 3 21.77 -0.04 7.50
C SER A 3 21.06 1.22 8.01
N GLY A 4 20.69 1.25 9.29
CA GLY A 4 20.04 2.41 9.92
C GLY A 4 18.52 2.46 9.82
N VAL A 5 17.87 1.46 9.23
CA VAL A 5 16.40 1.35 9.26
C VAL A 5 15.94 0.91 10.65
N THR A 6 15.19 1.75 11.34
CA THR A 6 14.67 1.50 12.70
C THR A 6 13.27 0.90 12.67
N GLN A 7 12.46 1.25 11.66
CA GLN A 7 11.09 0.77 11.51
C GLN A 7 10.71 0.62 10.04
N VAL A 8 9.91 -0.41 9.76
CA VAL A 8 9.29 -0.64 8.46
C VAL A 8 7.78 -0.77 8.65
N LYS A 9 7.00 0.05 7.94
CA LYS A 9 5.54 -0.05 7.88
C LYS A 9 5.11 -0.27 6.44
N VAL A 10 4.20 -1.22 6.22
CA VAL A 10 3.65 -1.53 4.90
C VAL A 10 2.14 -1.33 4.94
N GLN A 11 1.61 -0.66 3.93
CA GLN A 11 0.18 -0.46 3.73
C GLN A 11 -0.20 -0.79 2.28
N PHE A 12 -1.46 -1.19 2.08
CA PHE A 12 -1.96 -1.66 0.80
C PHE A 12 -3.19 -0.85 0.41
N LEU A 13 -3.26 -0.40 -0.84
CA LEU A 13 -4.39 0.37 -1.34
C LEU A 13 -5.50 -0.57 -1.81
N GLN A 14 -6.63 -0.56 -1.10
CA GLN A 14 -7.80 -1.34 -1.44
C GLN A 14 -8.74 -0.57 -2.37
N ALA A 15 -9.09 -1.14 -3.52
CA ALA A 15 -10.13 -0.58 -4.38
C ALA A 15 -11.49 -0.54 -3.64
N GLN A 16 -12.19 0.59 -3.68
CA GLN A 16 -13.56 0.66 -3.15
C GLN A 16 -14.52 -0.16 -4.03
N THR A 17 -15.24 -1.10 -3.43
CA THR A 17 -16.33 -1.82 -4.08
C THR A 17 -17.66 -1.17 -3.71
N GLY A 18 -18.06 -0.11 -4.41
CA GLY A 18 -19.33 0.57 -4.17
C GLY A 18 -19.50 1.83 -5.04
N VAL A 19 -20.73 2.09 -5.48
CA VAL A 19 -21.15 3.10 -6.49
C VAL A 19 -21.01 4.55 -6.00
N ASN A 20 -19.82 4.98 -5.55
CA ASN A 20 -19.52 6.38 -5.24
C ASN A 20 -18.19 6.78 -5.88
N LEU A 21 -18.22 6.95 -7.20
CA LEU A 21 -17.17 7.53 -8.04
C LEU A 21 -17.08 9.06 -7.85
N THR A 22 -17.04 9.54 -6.60
CA THR A 22 -16.85 10.97 -6.30
C THR A 22 -15.52 11.26 -5.60
N SER A 23 -14.78 10.24 -5.17
CA SER A 23 -13.39 10.42 -4.75
C SER A 23 -12.51 10.23 -5.98
N GLU A 24 -11.95 11.33 -6.48
CA GLU A 24 -11.22 11.40 -7.74
C GLU A 24 -10.00 10.45 -7.82
N LEU A 25 -9.59 9.81 -6.71
CA LEU A 25 -8.61 8.71 -6.66
C LEU A 25 -8.88 7.82 -5.42
N GLY A 26 -9.90 6.94 -5.44
CA GLY A 26 -10.51 6.40 -4.21
C GLY A 26 -10.22 4.94 -3.85
N GLY A 27 -9.36 4.72 -2.86
CA GLY A 27 -9.17 3.44 -2.15
C GLY A 27 -8.67 3.65 -0.71
N ASP A 28 -8.92 2.70 0.19
CA ASP A 28 -8.46 2.80 1.59
C ASP A 28 -7.11 2.11 1.78
N TRP A 29 -6.19 2.76 2.51
CA TRP A 29 -4.92 2.16 2.89
C TRP A 29 -5.09 1.23 4.09
N VAL A 30 -4.99 -0.08 3.84
CA VAL A 30 -5.11 -1.10 4.88
C VAL A 30 -3.73 -1.61 5.32
N PRO A 31 -3.51 -1.88 6.62
CA PRO A 31 -2.21 -2.36 7.12
C PRO A 31 -1.96 -3.85 6.83
N ARG A 32 -2.98 -4.58 6.36
CA ARG A 32 -2.89 -6.01 6.05
C ARG A 32 -3.73 -6.30 4.81
N TRP A 33 -3.12 -6.95 3.82
CA TRP A 33 -3.85 -7.44 2.66
C TRP A 33 -4.42 -8.83 2.92
N PRO A 34 -5.73 -9.06 2.71
CA PRO A 34 -6.33 -10.37 2.90
C PRO A 34 -5.93 -11.30 1.74
N MET A 35 -4.88 -12.10 1.95
CA MET A 35 -4.53 -13.25 1.11
C MET A 35 -5.50 -14.41 1.38
N ALA A 36 -6.79 -14.23 1.10
CA ALA A 36 -7.74 -15.35 1.13
C ALA A 36 -7.50 -16.21 -0.11
N ARG A 37 -7.62 -17.54 0.01
CA ARG A 37 -7.44 -18.50 -1.12
C ARG A 37 -8.31 -18.20 -2.34
N ASN A 38 -9.39 -17.43 -2.16
CA ASN A 38 -10.33 -17.04 -3.22
C ASN A 38 -10.27 -15.53 -3.56
N ASN A 39 -9.39 -14.75 -2.91
CA ASN A 39 -9.20 -13.34 -3.22
C ASN A 39 -7.99 -13.18 -4.13
N THR A 40 -8.22 -13.31 -5.44
CA THR A 40 -7.20 -13.14 -6.48
C THR A 40 -6.88 -11.67 -6.79
N LYS A 41 -7.60 -10.73 -6.15
CA LYS A 41 -7.41 -9.30 -6.41
C LYS A 41 -6.18 -8.80 -5.66
N LEU A 42 -5.20 -8.33 -6.42
CA LEU A 42 -4.06 -7.58 -5.90
C LEU A 42 -4.52 -6.20 -5.39
N PRO A 43 -3.78 -5.61 -4.43
CA PRO A 43 -4.00 -4.22 -4.09
C PRO A 43 -3.67 -3.33 -5.30
N LEU A 44 -4.25 -2.15 -5.35
CA LEU A 44 -3.96 -1.18 -6.42
C LEU A 44 -2.54 -0.61 -6.30
N ALA A 45 -2.05 -0.49 -5.06
CA ALA A 45 -0.71 0.01 -4.76
C ALA A 45 -0.24 -0.52 -3.41
N VAL A 46 1.07 -0.49 -3.20
CA VAL A 46 1.73 -0.77 -1.92
C VAL A 46 2.50 0.48 -1.50
N GLN A 47 2.31 0.90 -0.26
CA GLN A 47 3.10 1.92 0.40
C GLN A 47 4.05 1.26 1.38
N VAL A 48 5.31 1.68 1.34
CA VAL A 48 6.35 1.30 2.28
C VAL A 48 6.89 2.57 2.92
N ASP A 49 6.75 2.67 4.23
CA ASP A 49 7.37 3.71 5.03
C ASP A 49 8.56 3.10 5.79
N LEU A 50 9.73 3.68 5.57
CA LEU A 50 10.97 3.30 6.24
C LEU A 50 11.40 4.45 7.13
N ASP A 51 11.47 4.22 8.44
CA ASP A 51 12.12 5.18 9.33
C ASP A 51 13.62 4.88 9.36
N VAL A 52 14.42 5.90 9.04
CA VAL A 52 15.87 5.77 8.88
C VAL A 52 16.56 6.77 9.80
N ASP A 53 17.42 6.27 10.67
CA ASP A 53 18.14 7.09 11.64
C ASP A 53 18.93 8.22 10.96
N GLY A 54 18.77 9.44 11.46
CA GLY A 54 19.36 10.65 10.89
C GLY A 54 18.74 11.16 9.58
N ILE A 55 17.77 10.45 8.97
CA ILE A 55 17.08 10.86 7.73
C ILE A 55 15.58 11.11 7.97
N GLY A 56 14.97 10.35 8.88
CA GLY A 56 13.53 10.35 9.12
C GLY A 56 12.78 9.40 8.19
N THR A 57 11.47 9.62 8.02
CA THR A 57 10.61 8.71 7.26
C THR A 57 10.77 8.88 5.76
N VAL A 58 11.18 7.80 5.10
CA VAL A 58 11.16 7.65 3.64
C VAL A 58 9.91 6.87 3.24
N THR A 59 8.98 7.55 2.57
CA THR A 59 7.77 6.93 2.02
C THR A 59 7.97 6.60 0.55
N ARG A 60 7.68 5.35 0.16
CA ARG A 60 7.64 4.91 -1.24
C ARG A 60 6.30 4.27 -1.55
N ILE A 61 5.67 4.72 -2.62
CA ILE A 61 4.43 4.14 -3.15
C ILE A 61 4.74 3.48 -4.49
N VAL A 62 4.29 2.23 -4.64
CA VAL A 62 4.42 1.44 -5.86
C VAL A 62 3.02 1.04 -6.32
N GLY A 63 2.59 1.58 -7.46
CA GLY A 63 1.37 1.12 -8.12
C GLY A 63 1.57 -0.29 -8.66
N LEU A 64 0.62 -1.18 -8.37
CA LEU A 64 0.58 -2.51 -8.96
C LEU A 64 -0.33 -2.42 -10.17
N ALA A 65 0.27 -2.43 -11.37
CA ALA A 65 -0.49 -2.47 -12.60
C ALA A 65 -1.34 -3.76 -12.59
N ASN A 66 -2.65 -3.58 -12.52
CA ASN A 66 -3.59 -4.65 -12.79
C ASN A 66 -3.71 -4.64 -14.33
N GLU A 67 -2.87 -5.43 -15.02
CA GLU A 67 -3.12 -5.70 -16.44
C GLU A 67 -4.55 -6.29 -16.51
N GLN A 68 -5.44 -5.52 -17.13
CA GLN A 68 -6.88 -5.76 -17.20
C GLN A 68 -7.21 -7.09 -17.88
#